data_AF-Q17MQ0-F1
#
_entry.id   AF-Q17MQ0-F1
#
_cell.length_a   1.000
_cell.length_b   1.000
_cell.length_c   1.000
_cell.angle_alpha   90.00
_cell.angle_beta   90.00
_cell.angle_gamma   90.00
#
_symmetry.space_group_name_H-M   'P 1'
#
loop_
_entity.id
_entity.type
_entity.pdbx_description
1 polymer ?
#
loop_
_entity_poly.entity_id
_entity_poly.type
_entity_poly.pdbx_seq_one_letter_code
_entity_poly.pdbx_strand_id
1 'polypeptide(L)'
;MGGWMMEIGRMALYMTFPVAMFHWFNQPEYFEKWVTETKRQIYPPENKEHREAVENCIRTLREKKDRELLAALEELEQKEKQ
;
A
#
# COMPACT_ATOMS: atom_id res chain seq x y z
N MET A 1 60.56 3.89 -8.13
CA MET A 1 59.73 5.09 -7.85
C MET A 1 58.27 4.94 -8.34
N GLY A 2 57.65 3.75 -8.24
CA GLY A 2 56.28 3.52 -8.73
C GLY A 2 55.23 3.21 -7.66
N GLY A 3 55.64 2.84 -6.44
CA GLY A 3 54.73 2.41 -5.37
C GLY A 3 53.81 3.53 -4.88
N TRP A 4 54.35 4.73 -4.65
CA TRP A 4 53.59 5.88 -4.15
C TRP A 4 52.47 6.31 -5.11
N MET A 5 52.72 6.23 -6.43
CA MET A 5 51.72 6.57 -7.44
C MET A 5 50.57 5.55 -7.49
N MET A 6 50.86 4.28 -7.21
CA MET A 6 49.85 3.22 -7.07
C MET A 6 49.03 3.37 -5.79
N GLU A 7 49.60 3.88 -4.71
CA GLU A 7 48.87 4.18 -3.47
C GLU A 7 47.90 5.35 -3.66
N ILE A 8 48.33 6.41 -4.35
CA ILE A 8 47.44 7.54 -4.70
C ILE A 8 46.28 7.05 -5.58
N GLY A 9 46.55 6.20 -6.57
CA GLY A 9 45.51 5.61 -7.40
C GLY A 9 44.49 4.78 -6.60
N ARG A 10 44.96 4.03 -5.60
CA ARG A 10 44.09 3.24 -4.71
C ARG A 10 43.22 4.13 -3.83
N MET A 11 43.80 5.19 -3.27
CA MET A 11 43.06 6.19 -2.47
C MET A 11 42.02 6.92 -3.31
N ALA A 12 42.38 7.33 -4.54
CA ALA A 12 41.47 7.96 -5.47
C ALA A 12 40.30 7.03 -5.80
N LEU A 13 40.56 5.73 -6.04
CA LEU A 13 39.51 4.75 -6.28
C LEU A 13 38.59 4.62 -5.06
N TYR A 14 39.13 4.48 -3.85
CA TYR A 14 38.32 4.37 -2.64
C TYR A 14 37.49 5.61 -2.33
N MET A 15 37.95 6.81 -2.70
CA MET A 15 37.18 8.05 -2.52
C MET A 15 36.12 8.24 -3.62
N THR A 16 36.47 7.98 -4.87
CA THR A 16 35.58 8.22 -6.02
C THR A 16 34.54 7.13 -6.21
N PHE A 17 34.87 5.88 -5.89
CA PHE A 17 33.98 4.73 -6.03
C PHE A 17 32.66 4.88 -5.26
N PRO A 18 32.63 5.17 -3.95
CA PRO A 18 31.37 5.30 -3.22
C PRO A 18 30.55 6.51 -3.69
N VAL A 19 31.20 7.61 -4.13
CA VAL A 19 30.51 8.80 -4.64
C VAL A 19 29.89 8.53 -6.01
N ALA A 20 30.63 7.88 -6.91
CA ALA A 20 30.14 7.50 -8.23
C ALA A 20 29.02 6.47 -8.12
N MET A 21 29.19 5.48 -7.23
CA MET A 21 28.17 4.49 -6.93
C MET A 21 26.91 5.16 -6.36
N PHE A 22 27.05 6.05 -5.37
CA PHE A 22 25.93 6.81 -4.84
C PHE A 22 25.20 7.62 -5.93
N HIS A 23 25.94 8.25 -6.84
CA HIS A 23 25.33 9.04 -7.91
C HIS A 23 24.59 8.19 -8.95
N TRP A 24 25.09 6.99 -9.24
CA TRP A 24 24.44 6.04 -10.13
C TRP A 24 23.18 5.42 -9.52
N PHE A 25 23.25 5.00 -8.25
CA PHE A 25 22.16 4.30 -7.58
C PHE A 25 21.07 5.22 -7.01
N ASN A 26 21.41 6.47 -6.67
CA ASN A 26 20.44 7.44 -6.12
C ASN A 26 19.69 8.22 -7.22
N GLN A 27 19.68 7.75 -8.47
CA GLN A 27 18.88 8.38 -9.51
C GLN A 27 17.38 8.18 -9.19
N PRO A 28 16.59 9.27 -9.13
CA PRO A 28 15.19 9.21 -8.72
C PRO A 28 14.33 8.30 -9.61
N GLU A 29 14.69 8.14 -10.88
CA GLU A 29 13.98 7.27 -11.83
C GLU A 29 13.96 5.78 -11.45
N TYR A 30 15.05 5.24 -10.88
CA TYR A 30 15.07 3.85 -10.43
C TYR A 30 14.24 3.67 -9.16
N PHE A 31 14.29 4.66 -8.27
CA PHE A 31 13.51 4.65 -7.05
C PHE A 31 12.01 4.73 -7.33
N GLU A 32 11.58 5.61 -8.23
CA GLU A 32 10.16 5.75 -8.59
C GLU A 32 9.58 4.47 -9.18
N LYS A 33 10.29 3.81 -10.10
CA LYS A 33 9.85 2.53 -10.66
C LYS A 33 9.73 1.45 -9.60
N TRP A 34 10.75 1.28 -8.76
CA TRP A 34 10.73 0.28 -7.69
C TRP A 34 9.63 0.52 -6.65
N VAL A 35 9.44 1.78 -6.21
CA VAL A 35 8.38 2.13 -5.25
C VAL A 35 7.00 1.97 -5.89
N THR A 36 6.84 2.35 -7.16
CA THR A 36 5.55 2.23 -7.87
C THR A 36 5.18 0.77 -8.08
N GLU A 37 6.12 -0.08 -8.47
CA GLU A 37 5.90 -1.53 -8.62
C GLU A 37 5.60 -2.19 -7.27
N THR A 38 6.35 -1.85 -6.23
CA THR A 38 6.12 -2.37 -4.87
C THR A 38 4.74 -1.96 -4.35
N LYS A 39 4.36 -0.69 -4.52
CA LYS A 39 3.02 -0.22 -4.14
C LYS A 39 1.92 -0.94 -4.92
N ARG A 40 2.12 -1.19 -6.22
CA ARG A 40 1.14 -1.88 -7.06
C ARG A 40 0.98 -3.37 -6.72
N GLN A 41 2.04 -4.02 -6.23
CA GLN A 41 1.96 -5.39 -5.73
C GLN A 41 1.22 -5.49 -4.40
N ILE A 42 1.51 -4.57 -3.46
CA ILE A 42 0.89 -4.55 -2.13
C ILE A 42 -0.58 -4.08 -2.19
N TYR A 43 -0.85 -3.09 -3.05
CA TYR A 43 -2.17 -2.53 -3.28
C TYR A 43 -2.54 -2.73 -4.75
N PRO A 44 -3.08 -3.91 -5.11
CA PRO A 44 -3.58 -4.11 -6.46
C PRO A 44 -4.61 -3.01 -6.80
N PRO A 45 -4.64 -2.51 -8.04
CA PRO A 45 -5.58 -1.48 -8.45
C PRO A 45 -7.01 -1.97 -8.17
N GLU A 46 -7.78 -1.14 -7.49
CA GLU A 46 -9.14 -1.47 -7.06
C GLU A 46 -9.98 -1.91 -8.27
N ASN A 47 -10.39 -3.17 -8.30
CA ASN A 47 -11.33 -3.64 -9.32
C ASN A 47 -12.71 -3.07 -8.98
N LYS A 48 -13.29 -2.31 -9.92
CA LYS A 48 -14.62 -1.71 -9.77
C LYS A 48 -15.69 -2.74 -9.42
N GLU A 49 -15.56 -3.95 -9.95
CA GLU A 49 -16.50 -5.06 -9.66
C GLU A 49 -16.42 -5.54 -8.21
N HIS A 50 -15.22 -5.60 -7.62
CA HIS A 50 -15.07 -5.97 -6.20
C HIS A 50 -15.67 -4.89 -5.29
N ARG A 51 -15.50 -3.62 -5.65
CA ARG A 51 -16.08 -2.51 -4.92
C ARG A 51 -17.61 -2.56 -4.95
N GLU A 52 -18.21 -2.79 -6.13
CA GLU A 52 -19.67 -2.95 -6.26
C GLU A 52 -20.19 -4.17 -5.49
N ALA A 53 -19.47 -5.30 -5.49
CA ALA A 53 -19.85 -6.49 -4.74
C ALA A 53 -19.86 -6.23 -3.22
N VAL A 54 -18.86 -5.51 -2.70
CA VAL A 54 -18.79 -5.14 -1.28
C VAL A 54 -19.91 -4.18 -0.92
N GLU A 55 -20.17 -3.15 -1.72
CA GLU A 55 -21.26 -2.19 -1.48
C GLU A 55 -22.63 -2.87 -1.49
N ASN A 56 -22.87 -3.77 -2.44
CA ASN A 56 -24.11 -4.56 -2.50
C ASN A 56 -24.26 -5.47 -1.27
N CYS A 57 -23.18 -6.13 -0.83
CA CYS A 57 -23.20 -6.96 0.38
C CYS A 57 -23.57 -6.12 1.62
N ILE A 58 -22.92 -4.97 1.81
CA ILE A 58 -23.20 -4.05 2.92
C ILE A 58 -24.66 -3.59 2.90
N ARG A 59 -25.20 -3.23 1.73
CA ARG A 59 -26.61 -2.84 1.59
C ARG A 59 -27.56 -3.96 2.03
N THR A 60 -27.35 -5.17 1.52
CA THR A 60 -28.23 -6.31 1.87
C THR A 60 -28.19 -6.67 3.36
N LEU A 61 -27.02 -6.54 4.01
CA LEU A 61 -26.88 -6.79 5.43
C LEU A 61 -27.59 -5.73 6.28
N ARG A 62 -27.48 -4.44 5.91
CA ARG A 62 -28.20 -3.35 6.58
C ARG A 62 -29.72 -3.54 6.47
N GLU A 63 -30.22 -3.83 5.28
CA GLU A 63 -31.66 -4.06 5.05
C GLU A 63 -32.21 -5.26 5.83
N LYS A 64 -31.40 -6.30 6.04
CA LYS A 64 -31.80 -7.43 6.91
C LYS A 64 -31.87 -7.00 8.36
N LYS A 65 -30.85 -6.28 8.85
CA LYS A 65 -30.78 -5.85 10.24
C LYS A 65 -31.88 -4.86 10.60
N ASP A 66 -32.21 -3.94 9.69
CA ASP A 66 -33.27 -2.96 9.89
C ASP A 66 -34.64 -3.64 9.98
N ARG A 67 -34.89 -4.68 9.16
CA ARG A 67 -36.11 -5.48 9.25
C ARG A 67 -36.23 -6.26 10.56
N GLU A 68 -35.14 -6.87 11.01
CA GLU A 68 -35.11 -7.55 12.31
C GLU A 68 -35.38 -6.59 13.46
N LEU A 69 -34.81 -5.38 13.40
CA LEU A 69 -35.04 -4.34 14.41
C LEU A 69 -36.50 -3.88 14.43
N LEU A 70 -37.10 -3.65 13.27
CA LEU A 70 -38.51 -3.28 13.17
C LEU A 70 -39.43 -4.36 13.73
N ALA A 71 -39.19 -5.64 13.39
CA ALA A 71 -39.97 -6.75 13.93
C ALA A 71 -39.83 -6.85 15.46
N ALA A 72 -38.63 -6.67 16.01
CA ALA A 72 -38.40 -6.67 17.46
C ALA A 72 -39.09 -5.49 18.15
N LEU A 73 -39.12 -4.31 17.54
CA LEU A 73 -39.83 -3.14 18.06
C LEU A 73 -41.35 -3.37 18.07
N GLU A 74 -41.91 -3.94 17.01
CA GLU A 74 -43.33 -4.30 16.94
C GLU A 74 -43.71 -5.32 18.02
N GLU A 75 -42.87 -6.34 18.26
CA GLU A 75 -43.09 -7.31 19.35
C GLU A 75 -43.07 -6.66 20.74
N LEU A 76 -42.20 -5.67 20.96
CA LEU A 76 -42.15 -4.92 22.21
C LEU A 76 -43.39 -4.04 22.40
N GLU A 77 -43.84 -3.34 21.36
CA GLU A 77 -45.08 -2.56 21.41
C GLU A 77 -46.32 -3.42 21.69
N GLN A 78 -46.38 -4.64 21.12
CA GLN A 78 -47.48 -5.57 21.38
C GLN A 78 -47.46 -6.09 22.82
N LYS A 79 -46.28 -6.30 23.41
CA LYS A 79 -46.12 -6.67 24.82
C LYS A 79 -46.43 -5.54 25.79
N GLU A 80 -46.18 -4.28 25.43
CA GLU A 80 -46.56 -3.12 26.25
C GLU A 80 -48.07 -2.82 26.22
N LYS A 81 -48.76 -3.23 25.15
CA LYS A 81 -50.21 -3.05 25.00
C LYS A 81 -51.08 -4.18 25.58
N GLN A 82 -50.49 -5.33 25.93
CA GLN A 82 -51.16 -6.44 26.64
C GLN A 82 -51.02 -6.28 28.16
#